data_AF-A0A543LL63-F1
#
_entry.id   AF-A0A543LL63-F1
#
_cell.length_a   1.000
_cell.length_b   1.000
_cell.length_c   1.000
_cell.angle_alpha   90.00
_cell.angle_beta   90.00
_cell.angle_gamma   90.00
#
_symmetry.space_group_name_H-M   'P 1'
#
loop_
_entity.id
_entity.type
_entity.pdbx_description
1 polymer ?
#
loop_
_entity_poly.entity_id
_entity_poly.type
_entity_poly.pdbx_seq_one_letter_code
_entity_poly.pdbx_strand_id
1 'polypeptide(L)' 'MASSKTHNEPSGQGAARTVVCPTCGGDSVYSPANRYRPFCSERCKQIDLGAWASEDFRMPAEAPPADAQYGDPRLEH' A
#
# COMPACT_ATOMS: atom_id res chain seq x y z
N MET A 1 26.12 12.03 -43.08
CA MET A 1 27.05 11.20 -42.28
C MET A 1 26.56 11.24 -40.84
N ALA A 2 26.50 10.07 -40.22
CA ALA A 2 25.69 9.74 -39.04
C ALA A 2 26.02 10.55 -37.78
N SER A 3 25.02 10.78 -36.94
CA SER A 3 25.22 10.94 -35.49
C SER A 3 23.94 10.50 -34.78
N SER A 4 23.82 9.18 -34.68
CA SER A 4 22.84 8.50 -33.84
C SER A 4 23.06 8.93 -32.39
N LYS A 5 22.11 9.67 -31.85
CA LYS A 5 22.03 9.98 -30.42
C LYS A 5 21.75 8.67 -29.68
N THR A 6 22.78 8.04 -29.15
CA THR A 6 22.67 6.88 -28.27
C THR A 6 22.03 7.33 -26.96
N HIS A 7 20.71 7.13 -26.83
CA HIS A 7 20.08 7.16 -25.52
C HIS A 7 20.61 5.95 -24.75
N ASN A 8 21.58 6.19 -23.85
CA ASN A 8 22.00 5.23 -22.85
C ASN A 8 20.89 5.17 -21.79
N GLU A 9 19.89 4.32 -22.01
CA GLU A 9 18.89 4.02 -20.99
C GLU A 9 19.54 3.12 -19.93
N PRO A 10 19.51 3.52 -18.64
CA PRO A 10 20.03 2.66 -17.59
C PRO A 10 19.09 1.47 -17.52
N SER A 11 19.57 0.34 -18.00
CA SER A 11 18.93 -0.96 -17.85
C SER A 11 18.95 -1.34 -16.37
N GLY A 12 18.03 -0.76 -15.61
CA GLY A 12 17.72 -1.12 -14.23
C GLY A 12 16.97 -2.45 -14.20
N GLN A 13 17.58 -3.50 -14.75
CA GLN A 13 17.05 -4.86 -14.76
C GLN A 13 17.55 -5.59 -13.50
N GLY A 14 17.20 -5.06 -12.33
CA GLY A 14 17.15 -5.88 -11.13
C GLY A 14 15.90 -6.75 -11.23
N ALA A 15 16.04 -8.08 -11.12
CA ALA A 15 14.91 -9.00 -11.15
C ALA A 15 13.78 -8.48 -10.24
N ALA A 16 12.59 -8.29 -10.82
CA ALA A 16 11.46 -7.73 -10.10
C ALA A 16 11.12 -8.64 -8.92
N ARG A 17 11.23 -8.11 -7.69
CA ARG A 17 10.89 -8.87 -6.50
C ARG A 17 9.38 -9.18 -6.50
N THR A 18 8.98 -10.40 -6.14
CA THR A 18 7.56 -10.76 -5.97
C THR A 18 7.21 -10.70 -4.49
N VAL A 19 6.05 -10.13 -4.17
CA VAL A 19 5.50 -10.06 -2.81
C VAL A 19 4.09 -10.65 -2.79
N VAL A 20 3.60 -11.01 -1.61
CA VAL A 20 2.23 -11.47 -1.41
C VAL A 20 1.27 -10.29 -1.48
N CYS A 21 0.22 -10.41 -2.30
CA CYS A 21 -0.88 -9.45 -2.36
C CYS A 21 -1.65 -9.48 -1.03
N PRO A 22 -1.75 -8.37 -0.29
CA PRO A 22 -2.39 -8.36 1.03
C PRO A 22 -3.91 -8.63 0.96
N THR A 23 -4.55 -8.35 -0.18
CA THR A 23 -6.00 -8.53 -0.33
C THR A 23 -6.41 -9.97 -0.62
N CYS A 24 -5.63 -10.70 -1.41
CA CYS A 24 -6.03 -12.02 -1.91
C CYS A 24 -4.98 -13.13 -1.70
N GLY A 25 -3.80 -12.80 -1.18
CA GLY A 25 -2.71 -13.76 -0.96
C GLY A 25 -1.94 -14.19 -2.21
N GLY A 26 -2.34 -13.74 -3.40
CA GLY A 26 -1.67 -14.09 -4.67
C GLY A 26 -0.35 -13.35 -4.91
N ASP A 27 0.34 -13.71 -5.98
CA ASP A 27 1.63 -13.09 -6.34
C ASP A 27 1.46 -11.67 -6.88
N SER A 28 2.31 -10.75 -6.40
CA SER A 28 2.35 -9.36 -6.81
C SER A 28 3.77 -8.98 -7.20
N VAL A 29 3.97 -8.67 -8.48
CA VAL A 29 5.25 -8.19 -9.00
C VAL A 29 5.51 -6.79 -8.45
N TYR A 30 6.57 -6.63 -7.68
CA TYR A 30 6.97 -5.37 -7.07
C TYR A 30 8.02 -4.64 -7.94
N SER A 31 7.61 -4.26 -9.15
CA SER A 31 8.39 -3.43 -10.08
C SER A 31 7.51 -2.39 -10.78
N PRO A 32 8.08 -1.24 -11.24
CA PRO A 32 7.39 -0.16 -11.96
C PRO A 32 6.29 -0.58 -12.94
N ALA A 33 6.46 -1.72 -13.62
CA ALA A 33 5.48 -2.30 -14.55
C ALA A 33 4.11 -2.62 -13.93
N ASN A 34 4.05 -3.05 -12.66
CA ASN A 34 2.78 -3.25 -11.96
C ASN A 34 2.32 -1.94 -11.30
N ARG A 35 1.41 -1.16 -11.88
CA ARG A 35 0.95 0.12 -11.29
C ARG A 35 0.26 -0.05 -9.92
N TYR A 36 -0.17 -1.25 -9.57
CA TYR A 36 -1.02 -1.51 -8.40
C TYR A 36 -0.26 -2.07 -7.20
N ARG A 37 1.07 -2.08 -7.20
CA ARG A 37 1.88 -2.52 -6.05
C ARG A 37 1.40 -1.88 -4.73
N PRO A 38 1.34 -2.63 -3.61
CA PRO A 38 1.72 -4.03 -3.44
C PRO A 38 0.65 -5.05 -3.88
N PHE A 39 -0.45 -4.61 -4.48
CA PHE A 39 -1.54 -5.48 -4.93
C PHE A 39 -1.25 -6.11 -6.30
N CYS A 40 -1.82 -7.29 -6.54
CA CYS A 40 -1.69 -7.99 -7.83
C CYS A 40 -2.51 -7.34 -8.95
N SER A 41 -3.51 -6.51 -8.62
CA SER A 41 -4.43 -5.89 -9.59
C SER A 41 -5.13 -4.65 -9.02
N GLU A 42 -5.74 -3.88 -9.91
CA GLU A 42 -6.60 -2.75 -9.54
C GLU A 42 -7.75 -3.18 -8.63
N ARG A 43 -8.39 -4.31 -8.93
CA ARG A 43 -9.49 -4.85 -8.12
C ARG A 43 -9.07 -5.02 -6.65
N CYS A 44 -7.91 -5.62 -6.42
CA CYS A 44 -7.42 -5.85 -5.05
C CYS A 44 -7.14 -4.53 -4.31
N LYS A 45 -6.56 -3.54 -5.00
CA LYS A 45 -6.40 -2.18 -4.47
C LYS A 45 -7.74 -1.57 -4.05
N GLN A 46 -8.78 -1.68 -4.89
CA GLN A 46 -10.09 -1.09 -4.60
C GLN A 46 -10.81 -1.79 -3.44
N ILE A 47 -10.67 -3.11 -3.31
CA ILE A 47 -11.22 -3.87 -2.17
C ILE A 47 -10.56 -3.41 -0.86
N ASP A 48 -9.23 -3.27 -0.86
CA ASP A 48 -8.49 -2.79 0.31
C ASP A 48 -8.98 -1.40 0.74
N LEU A 49 -9.08 -0.46 -0.22
CA LEU A 49 -9.65 0.87 0.02
C LEU A 49 -11.10 0.80 0.55
N GLY A 50 -11.91 -0.12 0.04
CA GLY A 50 -13.28 -0.35 0.51
C GLY A 50 -13.32 -0.81 1.96
N ALA A 51 -12.48 -1.77 2.37
CA ALA A 51 -12.41 -2.26 3.74
C ALA A 51 -11.98 -1.16 4.73
N TRP A 52 -11.07 -0.26 4.32
CA TRP A 52 -10.75 0.94 5.11
C TRP A 52 -11.95 1.89 5.24
N ALA A 53 -12.66 2.15 4.15
CA ALA A 53 -13.83 3.03 4.16
C ALA A 53 -15.00 2.45 4.99
N SER A 54 -15.12 1.13 5.06
CA SER A 54 -16.13 0.41 5.84
C SER A 54 -15.75 0.20 7.31
N GLU A 55 -14.59 0.70 7.76
CA GLU A 55 -14.07 0.49 9.12
C GLU A 55 -13.83 -1.00 9.49
N ASP A 56 -13.66 -1.87 8.49
CA ASP A 56 -13.38 -3.30 8.71
C ASP A 56 -11.95 -3.48 9.28
N PHE A 57 -11.03 -2.60 8.90
CA PHE A 57 -9.70 -2.52 9.50
C PHE A 57 -9.73 -1.68 10.78
N ARG A 58 -10.05 -2.32 11.91
CA ARG A 58 -10.00 -1.73 13.25
C ARG A 58 -9.06 -2.49 14.16
N MET A 59 -8.34 -1.76 15.01
CA MET A 59 -7.64 -2.38 16.12
C MET A 59 -8.66 -2.84 17.17
N PRO A 60 -8.49 -4.03 17.76
CA PRO A 60 -9.24 -4.41 18.95
C PRO A 60 -8.99 -3.35 20.04
N ALA A 61 -10.05 -2.72 20.50
CA ALA A 61 -10.01 -1.79 21.62
C ALA A 61 -10.99 -2.32 22.67
N GLU A 62 -10.52 -2.42 23.91
CA GLU A 62 -11.41 -2.46 25.07
C GLU A 62 -12.21 -1.16 25.04
N ALA A 63 -13.54 -1.23 25.05
CA ALA A 63 -14.35 -0.02 25.13
C ALA A 63 -14.02 0.66 26.46
N PRO A 64 -13.55 1.92 26.46
CA PRO A 64 -13.42 2.65 27.71
C PRO A 64 -14.80 2.77 28.37
N PRO A 65 -14.86 2.90 29.71
CA PRO A 65 -16.10 3.22 30.41
C PRO A 65 -16.83 4.38 29.72
N ALA A 66 -18.16 4.32 29.63
CA ALA A 66 -18.96 5.30 28.88
C ALA A 66 -18.79 6.76 29.37
N ASP A 67 -18.28 6.91 30.59
CA ASP A 67 -17.98 8.13 31.33
C ASP A 67 -16.48 8.50 31.32
N ALA A 68 -15.65 7.77 30.58
CA ALA A 68 -14.25 8.13 30.39
C ALA A 68 -14.15 9.46 29.61
N GLN A 69 -13.55 10.47 30.24
CA GLN A 69 -13.16 11.68 29.54
C GLN A 69 -12.08 11.34 28.51
N TYR A 70 -12.37 11.57 27.22
CA TYR A 70 -11.34 11.53 26.19
C TYR A 70 -10.39 12.70 26.45
N GLY A 71 -9.26 12.41 27.08
CA GLY A 71 -8.30 13.43 27.49
C GLY A 71 -7.76 14.18 26.28
N ASP A 72 -7.86 15.52 26.30
CA ASP A 72 -7.15 16.36 25.34
C ASP A 72 -5.65 16.29 25.66
N PRO A 73 -4.80 15.71 24.78
CA PRO A 73 -3.37 15.58 25.04
C PRO A 73 -2.66 16.93 25.24
N ARG A 74 -3.32 18.05 24.93
CA ARG A 74 -2.79 19.41 25.09
C ARG A 74 -2.98 19.98 26.50
N LEU A 75 -3.74 19.31 27.36
CA LEU A 75 -3.98 19.72 28.76
C LEU A 75 -3.08 18.99 29.76
N GLU A 76 -2.38 17.94 29.33
CA GLU A 76 -1.41 17.19 30.13
C GLU A 76 -0.07 17.94 30.09
N HIS A 77 0.18 18.81 31.08
CA HIS A 77 1.42 19.61 31.20
C HIS A 77 2.36 19.06 32.27
#